data_AF-A0A1G7F7R1-F1
#
_entry.id   AF-A0A1G7F7R1-F1
#
_cell.length_a   1.000
_cell.length_b   1.000
_cell.length_c   1.000
_cell.angle_alpha   90.00
_cell.angle_beta   90.00
_cell.angle_gamma   90.00
#
_symmetry.space_group_name_H-M   'P 1'
#
loop_
_entity.id
_entity.type
_entity.pdbx_description
1 polymer ?
#
loop_
_entity_poly.entity_id
_entity_poly.type
_entity_poly.pdbx_seq_one_letter_code
_entity_poly.pdbx_strand_id
1 'polypeptide(L)'
;MATKTYEAAVKLSTGQVVVYHNINTGLYKFHRFLNEKFSGEQRWLYYKVRRKSTKEIVGYYRNSLEPIKIELIRLYLKPICNEKGTGYFIPITYIRNGYDIVRNLFVAKSQIENVAENHIVIPKKMLEIMIEKGREDLYQYYLTNHHQLDKEDIRLGKILFDKQIKEIEGRAEEFPELNFP
;
A
#
# COMPACT_ATOMS: atom_id res chain seq x y z
N MET A 1 -34.83 -1.15 -35.29
CA MET A 1 -34.22 -2.01 -34.24
C MET A 1 -33.12 -1.21 -33.57
N ALA A 2 -33.29 -0.80 -32.31
CA ALA A 2 -32.27 -0.02 -31.62
C ALA A 2 -31.14 -0.97 -31.17
N THR A 3 -30.00 -0.91 -31.85
CA THR A 3 -28.75 -1.53 -31.39
C THR A 3 -28.42 -0.95 -30.02
N LYS A 4 -28.73 -1.70 -28.95
CA LYS A 4 -28.44 -1.33 -27.57
C LYS A 4 -26.92 -1.40 -27.37
N THR A 5 -26.24 -0.37 -27.84
CA THR A 5 -24.78 -0.26 -27.72
C THR A 5 -24.45 0.15 -26.29
N TYR A 6 -23.62 -0.63 -25.62
CA TYR A 6 -23.10 -0.30 -24.30
C TYR A 6 -21.69 0.28 -24.42
N GLU A 7 -21.33 1.12 -23.46
CA GLU A 7 -19.96 1.54 -23.26
C GLU A 7 -19.51 1.18 -21.83
N ALA A 8 -18.23 0.85 -21.67
CA ALA A 8 -17.66 0.56 -20.37
C ALA A 8 -16.40 1.38 -20.10
N ALA A 9 -16.20 1.72 -18.84
CA ALA A 9 -14.95 2.30 -18.34
C ALA A 9 -14.31 1.31 -17.36
N VAL A 10 -13.13 0.82 -17.69
CA VAL A 10 -12.38 -0.21 -16.94
C VAL A 10 -11.21 0.46 -16.22
N LYS A 11 -11.15 0.32 -14.90
CA LYS A 11 -10.01 0.79 -14.10
C LYS A 11 -8.98 -0.34 -13.98
N LEU A 12 -7.72 -0.03 -14.27
CA LEU A 12 -6.60 -0.97 -14.16
C LEU A 12 -5.80 -0.75 -12.86
N SER A 13 -5.06 -1.77 -12.44
CA SER A 13 -4.11 -1.77 -11.30
C SER A 13 -3.07 -0.65 -11.41
N THR A 14 -2.67 -0.31 -12.62
CA THR A 14 -1.73 0.78 -12.93
C THR A 14 -2.31 2.18 -12.72
N GLY A 15 -3.61 2.28 -12.41
CA GLY A 15 -4.31 3.55 -12.29
C GLY A 15 -4.92 4.07 -13.60
N GLN A 16 -4.58 3.48 -14.75
CA GLN A 16 -5.18 3.85 -16.03
C GLN A 16 -6.67 3.50 -16.10
N VAL A 17 -7.42 4.26 -16.90
CA VAL A 17 -8.83 3.98 -17.20
C VAL A 17 -8.97 3.78 -18.71
N VAL A 18 -9.41 2.59 -19.11
CA VAL A 18 -9.65 2.23 -20.51
C VAL A 18 -11.14 2.30 -20.79
N VAL A 19 -11.52 3.08 -21.80
CA VAL A 19 -12.92 3.23 -22.21
C VAL A 19 -13.18 2.41 -23.47
N TYR A 20 -14.19 1.54 -23.41
CA TYR A 20 -14.69 0.76 -24.52
C TYR A 20 -16.03 1.36 -24.98
N HIS A 21 -16.06 1.95 -26.17
CA HIS A 21 -17.21 2.73 -26.65
C HIS A 21 -18.35 1.91 -27.27
N ASN A 22 -18.09 0.63 -27.60
CA ASN A 22 -19.08 -0.29 -28.16
C ASN A 22 -18.84 -1.70 -27.62
N ILE A 23 -19.81 -2.23 -26.87
CA ILE A 23 -19.87 -3.62 -26.43
C ILE A 23 -21.11 -4.23 -27.08
N ASN A 24 -20.92 -4.92 -28.20
CA ASN A 24 -21.99 -5.48 -29.04
C ASN A 24 -22.09 -7.00 -28.94
N THR A 25 -21.15 -7.64 -28.24
CA THR A 25 -21.02 -9.09 -28.13
C THR A 25 -21.61 -9.63 -26.82
N GLY A 26 -22.18 -8.75 -26.01
CA GLY A 26 -22.75 -9.04 -24.69
C GLY A 26 -21.74 -8.96 -23.54
N LEU A 27 -22.27 -8.75 -22.34
CA LEU A 27 -21.48 -8.49 -21.14
C LEU A 27 -20.68 -9.70 -20.67
N TYR A 28 -21.16 -10.93 -20.93
CA TYR A 28 -20.42 -12.13 -20.53
C TYR A 28 -19.14 -12.29 -21.34
N LYS A 29 -19.23 -12.06 -22.66
CA LYS A 29 -18.06 -12.11 -23.55
C LYS A 29 -17.10 -10.97 -23.23
N PHE A 30 -17.62 -9.77 -22.96
CA PHE A 30 -16.78 -8.64 -22.56
C PHE A 30 -16.05 -8.90 -21.23
N HIS A 31 -16.74 -9.45 -20.23
CA HIS A 31 -16.15 -9.77 -18.94
C HIS A 31 -15.04 -10.83 -19.08
N ARG A 32 -15.30 -11.93 -19.82
CA ARG A 32 -14.27 -12.94 -20.12
C ARG A 32 -13.06 -12.33 -20.83
N PHE A 33 -13.31 -11.46 -21.81
CA PHE A 33 -12.25 -10.73 -22.51
C PHE A 33 -11.41 -9.87 -21.55
N LEU A 34 -12.01 -9.22 -20.56
CA LEU A 34 -11.26 -8.47 -19.55
C LEU A 34 -10.38 -9.40 -18.70
N ASN A 35 -10.91 -10.55 -18.28
CA ASN A 35 -10.13 -11.55 -17.53
C ASN A 35 -8.94 -12.09 -18.33
N GLU A 36 -9.11 -12.33 -19.63
CA GLU A 36 -8.03 -12.79 -20.50
C GLU A 36 -7.00 -11.67 -20.76
N LYS A 37 -7.47 -10.50 -21.22
CA LYS A 37 -6.61 -9.38 -21.63
C LYS A 37 -5.86 -8.73 -20.48
N PHE A 38 -6.49 -8.66 -19.30
CA PHE A 38 -5.96 -7.98 -18.13
C PHE A 38 -5.76 -8.98 -16.98
N SER A 39 -5.11 -10.12 -17.27
CA SER A 39 -4.72 -11.15 -16.30
C SER A 39 -3.33 -10.90 -15.67
N GLY A 40 -2.46 -10.15 -16.34
CA GLY A 40 -1.09 -9.89 -15.91
C GLY A 40 -0.91 -8.60 -15.09
N GLU A 41 0.21 -7.89 -15.31
CA GLU A 41 0.59 -6.68 -14.56
C GLU A 41 -0.48 -5.57 -14.60
N GLN A 42 -1.21 -5.47 -15.70
CA GLN A 42 -2.29 -4.51 -15.90
C GLN A 42 -3.67 -5.08 -15.50
N ARG A 43 -3.76 -5.76 -14.35
CA ARG A 43 -5.00 -6.38 -13.88
C ARG A 43 -6.14 -5.37 -13.80
N TRP A 44 -7.32 -5.71 -14.32
CA TRP A 44 -8.50 -4.86 -14.16
C TRP A 44 -9.02 -4.96 -12.72
N LEU A 45 -9.40 -3.82 -12.12
CA LEU A 45 -9.86 -3.73 -10.73
C LEU A 45 -11.38 -3.71 -10.64
N TYR A 46 -12.00 -2.88 -11.49
CA TYR A 46 -13.45 -2.78 -11.63
C TYR A 46 -13.78 -2.13 -12.97
N TYR A 47 -15.01 -2.33 -13.45
CA TYR A 47 -15.53 -1.58 -14.58
C TYR A 47 -16.98 -1.16 -14.35
N LYS A 48 -17.34 -0.03 -14.94
CA LYS A 48 -18.74 0.44 -15.01
C LYS A 48 -19.24 0.25 -16.44
N VAL A 49 -20.47 -0.18 -16.59
CA VAL A 49 -21.14 -0.29 -17.89
C VAL A 49 -22.33 0.66 -17.90
N ARG A 50 -22.51 1.39 -19.00
CA ARG A 50 -23.69 2.22 -19.23
C ARG A 50 -24.25 2.06 -20.64
N ARG A 51 -25.54 2.32 -20.80
CA ARG A 51 -26.19 2.41 -22.11
C ARG A 51 -25.67 3.63 -22.86
N LYS A 52 -25.27 3.47 -24.11
CA LYS A 52 -24.71 4.58 -24.90
C LYS A 52 -25.75 5.67 -25.20
N SER A 53 -27.01 5.27 -25.42
CA SER A 53 -28.13 6.16 -25.73
C SER A 53 -28.61 6.97 -24.53
N THR A 54 -28.90 6.30 -23.41
CA THR A 54 -29.49 6.95 -22.23
C THR A 54 -28.46 7.37 -21.18
N LYS A 55 -27.20 6.93 -21.32
CA LYS A 55 -26.12 7.11 -20.32
C LYS A 55 -26.38 6.47 -18.95
N GLU A 56 -27.48 5.75 -18.82
CA GLU A 56 -27.85 4.97 -17.64
C GLU A 56 -26.80 3.91 -17.31
N ILE A 57 -26.34 3.87 -16.05
CA ILE A 57 -25.44 2.82 -15.55
C ILE A 57 -26.26 1.54 -15.38
N VAL A 58 -25.86 0.50 -16.10
CA VAL A 58 -26.54 -0.81 -16.08
C VAL A 58 -25.80 -1.85 -15.24
N GLY A 59 -24.57 -1.56 -14.86
CA GLY A 59 -23.79 -2.47 -14.05
C GLY A 59 -22.47 -1.87 -13.58
N TYR A 60 -22.04 -2.37 -12.43
CA TYR A 60 -20.76 -2.09 -11.84
C TYR A 60 -20.21 -3.42 -11.34
N TYR A 61 -19.02 -3.78 -11.80
CA TYR A 61 -18.45 -5.10 -11.56
C TYR A 61 -17.01 -4.96 -11.10
N ARG A 62 -16.65 -5.72 -10.06
CA ARG A 62 -15.33 -5.73 -9.45
C ARG A 62 -14.62 -7.04 -9.76
N ASN A 63 -13.31 -6.96 -10.00
CA ASN A 63 -12.48 -8.15 -10.05
C ASN A 63 -12.25 -8.66 -8.63
N SER A 64 -11.96 -9.96 -8.53
CA SER A 64 -11.44 -10.55 -7.31
C SER A 64 -10.17 -9.81 -6.88
N LEU A 65 -10.09 -9.53 -5.59
CA LEU A 65 -8.83 -9.15 -4.95
C LEU A 65 -8.44 -10.30 -4.06
N GLU A 66 -7.23 -10.78 -4.24
CA GLU A 66 -6.67 -11.77 -3.34
C GLU A 66 -6.44 -11.13 -1.97
N PRO A 67 -6.67 -11.87 -0.87
CA PRO A 67 -6.35 -11.39 0.45
C PRO A 67 -4.85 -11.10 0.55
N ILE A 68 -4.52 -9.93 1.08
CA ILE A 68 -3.12 -9.52 1.27
C ILE A 68 -2.78 -9.64 2.74
N LYS A 69 -1.71 -10.38 3.04
CA LYS A 69 -1.16 -10.44 4.39
C LYS A 69 -0.09 -9.36 4.53
N ILE A 70 -0.26 -8.50 5.52
CA ILE A 70 0.71 -7.46 5.87
C ILE A 70 1.32 -7.80 7.23
N GLU A 71 2.65 -7.88 7.27
CA GLU A 71 3.38 -7.96 8.53
C GLU A 71 3.46 -6.58 9.18
N LEU A 72 2.88 -6.48 10.37
CA LEU A 72 2.92 -5.30 11.22
C LEU A 72 3.84 -5.54 12.42
N ILE A 73 4.43 -4.47 12.90
CA ILE A 73 5.26 -4.45 14.10
C ILE A 73 4.64 -3.48 15.09
N ARG A 74 4.35 -3.97 16.30
CA ARG A 74 4.00 -3.14 17.45
C ARG A 74 5.28 -2.79 18.19
N LEU A 75 5.69 -1.53 18.14
CA LEU A 75 6.85 -1.01 18.86
C LEU A 75 6.40 -0.50 20.23
N TYR A 76 7.01 -1.02 21.30
CA TYR A 76 6.72 -0.60 22.67
C TYR A 76 7.59 0.60 23.06
N LEU A 77 7.06 1.79 22.79
CA LEU A 77 7.68 3.07 23.10
C LEU A 77 6.59 4.13 23.21
N LYS A 78 6.88 5.21 23.95
CA LYS A 78 5.98 6.36 24.03
C LYS A 78 6.04 7.14 22.71
N PRO A 79 4.95 7.20 21.91
CA PRO A 79 4.97 7.90 20.64
C PRO A 79 5.10 9.41 20.85
N ILE A 80 6.02 10.06 20.14
CA ILE A 80 6.22 11.51 20.24
C ILE A 80 5.59 12.14 18.99
N CYS A 81 4.44 12.78 19.13
CA CYS A 81 3.82 13.46 17.98
C CYS A 81 4.64 14.68 17.57
N ASN A 82 4.75 14.95 16.28
CA ASN A 82 5.36 16.20 15.83
C ASN A 82 4.42 17.39 16.09
N GLU A 83 4.99 18.59 16.19
CA GLU A 83 4.24 19.82 16.51
C GLU A 83 3.06 20.09 15.56
N LYS A 84 3.20 19.69 14.29
CA LYS A 84 2.18 19.88 13.26
C LYS A 84 1.12 18.76 13.21
N GLY A 85 1.23 17.73 14.05
CA GLY A 85 0.28 16.60 14.09
C GLY A 85 0.26 15.73 12.82
N THR A 86 1.27 15.85 11.95
CA THR A 86 1.37 15.11 10.68
C THR A 86 2.00 13.72 10.83
N GLY A 87 2.57 13.42 12.00
CA GLY A 87 3.20 12.13 12.25
C GLY A 87 3.82 12.02 13.64
N TYR A 88 4.67 11.01 13.81
CA TYR A 88 5.31 10.68 15.08
C TYR A 88 6.80 10.45 14.88
N PHE A 89 7.58 10.81 15.90
CA PHE A 89 8.98 10.44 16.02
C PHE A 89 9.09 9.12 16.78
N ILE A 90 9.83 8.19 16.16
CA ILE A 90 10.18 6.90 16.72
C ILE A 90 11.65 6.98 17.15
N PRO A 91 11.95 7.00 18.45
CA PRO A 91 13.32 6.93 18.94
C PRO A 91 13.89 5.54 18.68
N ILE A 92 14.96 5.46 17.89
CA ILE A 92 15.74 4.25 17.68
C ILE A 92 17.13 4.45 18.27
N THR A 93 17.53 3.53 19.15
CA THR A 93 18.87 3.51 19.74
C THR A 93 19.82 2.76 18.82
N TYR A 94 21.00 3.33 18.62
CA TYR A 94 22.16 2.72 17.98
C TYR A 94 23.32 2.69 18.96
N ILE A 95 24.25 1.75 18.80
CA ILE A 95 25.40 1.59 19.67
C ILE A 95 26.67 1.78 18.84
N ARG A 96 27.57 2.65 19.31
CA ARG A 96 28.92 2.82 18.76
C ARG A 96 29.91 2.97 19.91
N ASN A 97 31.00 2.19 19.88
CA ASN A 97 32.05 2.22 20.91
C ASN A 97 31.51 2.09 22.36
N GLY A 98 30.42 1.33 22.55
CA GLY A 98 29.77 1.15 23.85
C GLY A 98 28.85 2.30 24.29
N TYR A 99 28.67 3.34 23.47
CA TYR A 99 27.77 4.45 23.75
C TYR A 99 26.44 4.31 22.99
N ASP A 100 25.36 4.61 23.70
CA ASP A 100 24.01 4.68 23.13
C ASP A 100 23.78 6.02 22.43
N ILE A 101 23.33 5.95 21.18
CA ILE A 101 23.00 7.08 20.32
C ILE A 101 21.53 6.97 19.93
N VAL A 102 20.70 7.90 20.40
CA VAL A 102 19.27 7.91 20.10
C VAL A 102 18.99 8.78 18.87
N ARG A 103 18.33 8.21 17.87
CA ARG A 103 17.85 8.92 16.68
C ARG A 103 16.33 8.92 16.64
N ASN A 104 15.76 10.12 16.54
CA ASN A 104 14.32 10.29 16.36
C ASN A 104 13.98 10.25 14.86
N LEU A 105 13.40 9.15 14.40
CA LEU A 105 13.01 8.97 13.01
C LEU A 105 11.52 9.27 12.82
N PHE A 106 11.20 10.11 11.83
CA PHE A 106 9.82 10.55 11.58
C PHE A 106 9.04 9.51 10.75
N VAL A 107 7.80 9.25 11.17
CA VAL A 107 6.81 8.46 10.42
C VAL A 107 5.55 9.28 10.22
N ALA A 108 5.08 9.37 8.97
CA ALA A 108 3.86 10.07 8.65
C ALA A 108 2.62 9.35 9.20
N LYS A 109 1.59 10.11 9.60
CA LYS A 109 0.34 9.55 10.14
C LYS A 109 -0.36 8.58 9.17
N SER A 110 -0.26 8.83 7.86
CA SER A 110 -0.82 7.97 6.80
C SER A 110 -0.16 6.59 6.69
N GLN A 111 1.00 6.41 7.32
CA GLN A 111 1.81 5.20 7.27
C GLN A 111 1.71 4.36 8.54
N ILE A 112 0.95 4.83 9.53
CA ILE A 112 0.79 4.21 10.84
C ILE A 112 -0.56 3.49 10.87
N GLU A 113 -0.55 2.25 11.31
CA GLU A 113 -1.78 1.45 11.46
C GLU A 113 -2.53 1.85 12.75
N ASN A 114 -1.80 1.97 13.86
CA ASN A 114 -2.39 2.29 15.16
C ASN A 114 -1.39 3.02 16.06
N VAL A 115 -1.91 3.89 16.94
CA VAL A 115 -1.14 4.58 17.97
C VAL A 115 -1.91 4.47 19.29
N ALA A 116 -1.19 4.12 20.35
CA ALA A 116 -1.66 4.17 21.72
C ALA A 116 -0.64 4.87 22.62
N GLU A 117 -0.95 5.02 23.90
CA GLU A 117 -0.10 5.77 24.85
C GLU A 117 1.34 5.21 24.96
N ASN A 118 1.48 3.88 24.88
CA ASN A 118 2.73 3.17 25.12
C ASN A 118 3.25 2.36 23.92
N HIS A 119 2.59 2.46 22.77
CA HIS A 119 3.02 1.76 21.57
C HIS A 119 2.55 2.41 20.28
N ILE A 120 3.24 2.06 19.20
CA ILE A 120 2.89 2.42 17.82
C ILE A 120 2.98 1.18 16.94
N VAL A 121 2.02 1.04 16.03
CA VAL A 121 1.96 -0.10 15.09
C VAL A 121 2.25 0.41 13.68
N ILE A 122 3.32 -0.11 13.07
CA ILE A 122 3.75 0.24 11.72
C ILE A 122 4.00 -1.02 10.89
N PRO A 123 4.00 -0.94 9.55
CA PRO A 123 4.43 -2.04 8.71
C PRO A 123 5.88 -2.46 8.98
N LYS A 124 6.18 -3.75 9.01
CA LYS A 124 7.54 -4.26 9.27
C LYS A 124 8.59 -3.68 8.32
N LYS A 125 8.26 -3.66 7.03
CA LYS A 125 9.14 -3.09 5.99
C LYS A 125 9.50 -1.63 6.27
N MET A 126 8.60 -0.88 6.90
CA MET A 126 8.86 0.51 7.30
C MET A 126 9.93 0.58 8.37
N LEU A 127 9.81 -0.26 9.41
CA LEU A 127 10.81 -0.32 10.47
C LEU A 127 12.20 -0.67 9.93
N GLU A 128 12.28 -1.65 9.02
CA GLU A 128 13.53 -2.06 8.37
C GLU A 128 14.17 -0.88 7.61
N ILE A 129 13.41 -0.20 6.75
CA ILE A 129 13.87 0.98 6.00
C ILE A 129 14.33 2.10 6.95
N MET A 130 13.59 2.32 8.04
CA MET A 130 13.93 3.34 9.04
C MET A 130 15.25 3.02 9.74
N ILE A 131 15.45 1.77 10.15
CA ILE A 131 16.70 1.32 10.79
C ILE A 131 17.89 1.52 9.86
N GLU A 132 17.75 1.13 8.60
CA GLU A 132 18.81 1.27 7.60
C GLU A 132 19.16 2.74 7.35
N LYS A 133 18.13 3.58 7.16
CA LYS A 133 18.31 5.02 6.96
C LYS A 133 18.94 5.68 8.19
N GLY A 134 18.51 5.34 9.40
CA GLY A 134 19.06 5.91 10.62
C GLY A 134 20.55 5.55 10.82
N ARG A 135 20.94 4.33 10.47
CA ARG A 135 22.35 3.90 10.46
C ARG A 135 23.17 4.64 9.40
N GLU A 136 22.66 4.76 8.18
CA GLU A 136 23.36 5.48 7.10
C GLU A 136 23.49 6.98 7.42
N ASP A 137 22.46 7.63 7.95
CA ASP A 137 22.53 9.03 8.39
C ASP A 137 23.62 9.24 9.46
N LEU A 138 23.72 8.33 10.44
CA LEU A 138 24.75 8.39 11.47
C LEU A 138 26.15 8.17 10.89
N TYR A 139 26.28 7.22 9.96
CA TYR A 139 27.53 6.97 9.25
C TYR A 139 28.01 8.22 8.50
N GLN A 140 27.13 8.84 7.71
CA GLN A 140 27.42 10.08 6.99
C GLN A 140 27.75 11.24 7.92
N TYR A 141 27.05 11.37 9.04
CA TYR A 141 27.36 12.38 10.06
C TYR A 141 28.80 12.24 10.57
N TYR A 142 29.22 11.03 10.95
CA TYR A 142 30.57 10.82 11.47
C TYR A 142 31.66 10.99 10.42
N LEU A 143 31.43 10.55 9.18
CA LEU A 143 32.35 10.82 8.07
C LEU A 143 32.54 12.32 7.82
N THR A 144 31.45 13.09 7.84
CA THR A 144 31.47 14.54 7.65
C THR A 144 32.25 15.25 8.76
N ASN A 145 32.24 14.68 9.98
CA ASN A 145 33.01 15.18 11.12
C ASN A 145 34.44 14.60 11.19
N HIS A 146 34.95 14.01 10.10
CA HIS A 146 36.30 13.45 9.99
C HIS A 146 36.62 12.29 10.95
N HIS A 147 35.60 11.57 11.43
CA HIS A 147 35.84 10.34 12.18
C HIS A 147 36.18 9.20 11.23
N GLN A 148 37.14 8.36 11.61
CA GLN A 148 37.34 7.05 10.97
C GLN A 148 36.32 6.07 11.56
N LEU A 149 35.52 5.45 10.71
CA LEU A 149 34.59 4.39 11.08
C LEU A 149 34.27 3.50 9.89
N ASP A 150 34.01 2.23 10.19
CA ASP A 150 33.42 1.29 9.26
C ASP A 150 31.90 1.25 9.43
N LYS A 151 31.17 0.77 8.42
CA LYS A 151 29.70 0.66 8.49
C LYS A 151 29.21 -0.26 9.61
N GLU A 152 30.05 -1.21 10.06
CA GLU A 152 29.72 -2.17 11.12
C GLU A 152 29.91 -1.61 12.55
N ASP A 153 30.53 -0.43 12.67
CA ASP A 153 30.75 0.22 13.97
C ASP A 153 29.47 0.77 14.59
N ILE A 154 28.43 0.99 13.77
CA ILE A 154 27.12 1.48 14.20
C ILE A 154 26.15 0.30 14.21
N ARG A 155 25.88 -0.22 15.39
CA ARG A 155 24.99 -1.37 15.59
C ARG A 155 23.62 -0.90 16.05
N LEU A 156 22.59 -1.67 15.74
CA LEU A 156 21.26 -1.42 16.28
C LEU A 156 21.24 -1.76 17.77
N GLY A 157 20.71 -0.84 18.59
CA GLY A 157 20.43 -1.08 20.00
C GLY A 157 19.20 -1.98 20.19
N LYS A 158 18.84 -2.23 21.46
CA LYS A 158 17.67 -3.05 21.78
C LYS A 158 16.38 -2.33 21.39
N ILE A 159 15.54 -2.97 20.58
CA ILE A 159 14.18 -2.54 20.27
C ILE A 159 13.21 -3.59 20.81
N LEU A 160 12.22 -3.14 21.59
CA LEU A 160 11.14 -4.00 22.07
C LEU A 160 9.96 -3.93 21.10
N PHE A 161 9.61 -5.06 20.50
CA PHE A 161 8.51 -5.14 19.57
C PHE A 161 7.90 -6.53 19.48
N ASP A 162 6.63 -6.58 19.06
CA ASP A 162 5.94 -7.82 18.68
C ASP A 162 5.53 -7.79 17.21
N LYS A 163 5.51 -8.97 16.59
CA LYS A 163 5.03 -9.17 15.22
C LYS A 163 3.54 -9.47 15.22
N GLN A 164 2.84 -8.88 14.26
CA GLN A 164 1.42 -9.12 14.02
C GLN A 164 1.21 -9.34 12.53
N ILE A 165 0.23 -10.16 12.18
CA ILE A 165 -0.20 -10.34 10.79
C ILE A 165 -1.59 -9.73 10.68
N LYS A 166 -1.73 -8.77 9.76
CA LYS A 166 -3.02 -8.24 9.36
C LYS A 166 -3.38 -8.84 8.01
N GLU A 167 -4.49 -9.56 7.96
CA GLU A 167 -5.07 -10.00 6.71
C GLU A 167 -6.03 -8.91 6.23
N ILE A 168 -5.74 -8.35 5.07
CA ILE A 168 -6.71 -7.54 4.34
C ILE A 168 -7.54 -8.54 3.56
N GLU A 169 -8.83 -8.62 3.90
CA GLU A 169 -9.75 -9.51 3.22
C GLU A 169 -9.74 -9.25 1.72
N GLY A 170 -9.67 -10.34 0.97
CA GLY A 170 -9.96 -10.31 -0.43
C GLY A 170 -11.43 -9.99 -0.67
N ARG A 171 -11.78 -9.81 -1.93
CA ARG A 171 -13.19 -9.77 -2.34
C ARG A 171 -13.43 -10.72 -3.48
N ALA A 172 -14.61 -11.31 -3.52
CA ALA A 172 -15.02 -12.11 -4.66
C ALA A 172 -15.15 -11.24 -5.92
N GLU A 173 -14.94 -11.87 -7.06
CA GLU A 173 -15.25 -11.29 -8.36
C GLU A 173 -16.77 -11.20 -8.54
N GLU A 174 -17.23 -10.07 -9.06
CA GLU A 174 -18.63 -9.86 -9.42
C GLU A 174 -18.80 -10.14 -10.91
N PHE A 175 -19.61 -11.14 -11.23
CA PHE A 175 -19.93 -11.50 -12.61
C PHE A 175 -21.23 -10.80 -13.05
N PRO A 176 -21.34 -10.36 -14.32
CA PRO A 176 -22.62 -9.90 -14.85
C PRO A 176 -23.68 -10.97 -14.74
N GLU A 177 -24.82 -10.67 -14.12
CA GLU A 177 -26.01 -11.55 -14.13
C GLU A 177 -26.86 -11.31 -15.40
N LEU A 178 -26.62 -10.19 -16.06
CA LEU A 178 -27.35 -9.76 -17.23
C LEU A 178 -26.47 -9.90 -18.47
N ASN A 179 -26.83 -10.83 -19.37
CA ASN A 179 -26.22 -10.95 -20.69
C ASN A 179 -27.17 -10.37 -21.74
N PHE A 180 -26.93 -9.14 -22.16
CA PHE A 180 -27.73 -8.51 -23.20
C PHE A 180 -27.02 -8.59 -24.56
N PRO A 181 -27.72 -8.84 -25.67
CA PRO A 181 -27.22 -8.47 -26.99
C PRO A 181 -27.18 -6.94 -27.18
#